data_AF-B4R4W7-F1
#
_entry.id   AF-B4R4W7-F1
#
_cell.length_a   1.000
_cell.length_b   1.000
_cell.length_c   1.000
_cell.angle_alpha   90.00
_cell.angle_beta   90.00
_cell.angle_gamma   90.00
#
_symmetry.space_group_name_H-M   'P 1'
#
loop_
_entity.id
_entity.type
_entity.pdbx_description
1 polymer ?
#
loop_
_entity_poly.entity_id
_entity_poly.type
_entity_poly.pdbx_seq_one_letter_code
_entity_poly.pdbx_strand_id
1 'polypeptide(L)'
;MVVVPALGAAAVSVGGLLFKASAASNAAAAAGVAAAGASKLGLAIAGAIKLATAVIGVGKLTILPFLIAAIAYYNYDLFDPENRPFNVQQVDLAYDFIIIGGGSAGTVLASRLSEIPHWKILLLEAGGHETEISDVPLLSLYLHKSKMDWKYRTQPQPTACQAMKDKRCCWTRGKVLGGSSVLNTMLYIRGNKRDFDQWADFGNPGWSYEDILPYFRKSEDQRNPYLARNKRYHGTGGLWTVQDAPYNTPIGPAFLQAGEEMGYDIVDVNGEQQTGFGFYQFNMRL
;
A
#
# COMPACT_ATOMS: atom_id res chain seq x y z
N MET A 1 -12.88 10.89 -10.64
CA MET A 1 -13.45 9.82 -11.49
C MET A 1 -12.27 9.15 -12.16
N VAL A 2 -11.95 7.94 -11.71
CA VAL A 2 -10.71 7.26 -12.06
C VAL A 2 -11.04 6.14 -13.05
N VAL A 3 -10.33 6.11 -14.18
CA VAL A 3 -10.29 4.93 -15.04
C VAL A 3 -9.00 4.20 -14.73
N VAL A 4 -9.10 2.95 -14.31
CA VAL A 4 -7.94 2.09 -14.08
C VAL A 4 -7.54 1.51 -15.44
N PRO A 5 -6.39 1.90 -16.02
CA PRO A 5 -5.94 1.27 -17.26
C PRO A 5 -5.57 -0.19 -16.98
N ALA A 6 -5.74 -1.06 -17.97
CA ALA A 6 -5.35 -2.46 -17.87
C ALA A 6 -3.85 -2.56 -17.50
N LEU A 7 -3.54 -3.23 -16.39
CA LEU A 7 -2.17 -3.51 -15.97
C LEU A 7 -1.58 -4.56 -16.93
N GLY A 8 -0.79 -4.10 -17.90
CA GLY A 8 0.11 -4.98 -18.63
C GLY A 8 1.14 -5.58 -17.66
N ALA A 9 1.21 -6.91 -17.59
CA ALA A 9 2.17 -7.61 -16.74
C ALA A 9 3.62 -7.19 -17.06
N ALA A 10 4.22 -6.39 -16.19
CA ALA A 10 5.65 -6.14 -16.18
C ALA A 10 6.18 -6.39 -14.77
N ALA A 11 6.54 -7.65 -14.49
CA ALA A 11 7.40 -7.99 -13.38
C ALA A 11 8.79 -7.38 -13.65
N VAL A 12 9.12 -6.28 -12.96
CA VAL A 12 10.49 -5.76 -12.94
C VAL A 12 11.12 -6.15 -11.62
N SER A 13 11.80 -7.30 -11.67
CA SER A 13 12.85 -7.65 -10.73
C SER A 13 14.01 -6.66 -10.91
N VAL A 14 14.39 -5.94 -9.85
CA VAL A 14 15.73 -5.38 -9.74
C VAL A 14 16.29 -5.79 -8.40
N GLY A 15 17.12 -6.82 -8.45
CA GLY A 15 17.99 -7.22 -7.35
C GLY A 15 19.11 -6.20 -7.12
N GLY A 16 19.47 -6.12 -5.84
CA GLY A 16 20.75 -5.75 -5.26
C GLY A 16 21.77 -4.95 -6.07
N LEU A 17 22.15 -3.80 -5.51
CA LEU A 17 23.56 -3.43 -5.37
C LEU A 17 23.73 -2.46 -4.19
N LEU A 18 24.04 -3.05 -3.03
CA LEU A 18 24.90 -2.46 -2.02
C LEU A 18 26.25 -2.09 -2.66
N PHE A 19 26.81 -0.90 -2.38
CA PHE A 19 28.19 -0.80 -1.90
C PHE A 19 28.54 0.58 -1.31
N LYS A 20 29.26 0.51 -0.19
CA LYS A 20 29.95 1.58 0.54
C LYS A 20 31.19 2.10 -0.21
N ALA A 21 31.40 3.42 -0.10
CA ALA A 21 32.63 4.21 0.12
C ALA A 21 34.03 3.78 -0.43
N SER A 22 34.67 4.78 -1.07
CA SER A 22 36.05 5.28 -0.84
C SER A 22 37.19 4.96 -1.83
N ALA A 23 37.76 6.08 -2.33
CA ALA A 23 39.16 6.40 -2.68
C ALA A 23 39.89 5.83 -3.93
N ALA A 24 40.23 6.80 -4.79
CA ALA A 24 41.53 7.07 -5.41
C ALA A 24 41.94 6.44 -6.77
N SER A 25 42.25 7.38 -7.68
CA SER A 25 43.36 7.42 -8.65
C SER A 25 43.22 6.85 -10.07
N ASN A 26 43.22 7.80 -11.02
CA ASN A 26 43.98 7.92 -12.26
C ASN A 26 44.00 6.84 -13.36
N ALA A 27 43.93 7.41 -14.57
CA ALA A 27 44.57 7.03 -15.83
C ALA A 27 43.67 6.43 -16.93
N ALA A 28 43.62 7.20 -18.01
CA ALA A 28 42.99 6.96 -19.30
C ALA A 28 43.44 5.67 -20.00
N ALA A 29 42.51 5.05 -20.71
CA ALA A 29 42.74 4.50 -22.06
C ALA A 29 41.39 4.28 -22.76
N ALA A 30 41.24 4.89 -23.92
CA ALA A 30 40.08 4.75 -24.80
C ALA A 30 40.31 3.64 -25.84
N ALA A 31 39.35 2.74 -25.97
CA ALA A 31 38.95 1.94 -27.15
C ALA A 31 37.96 0.88 -26.61
N GLY A 32 36.73 0.70 -27.07
CA GLY A 32 36.17 0.83 -28.40
C GLY A 32 35.42 -0.46 -28.72
N VAL A 33 34.20 -0.64 -28.19
CA VAL A 33 33.19 -1.57 -28.72
C VAL A 33 31.82 -0.90 -28.55
N ALA A 34 31.14 -0.67 -29.67
CA ALA A 34 29.81 -0.09 -29.74
C ALA A 34 28.75 -1.16 -30.00
N ALA A 35 27.50 -0.77 -29.75
CA ALA A 35 26.21 -1.41 -30.05
C ALA A 35 25.76 -2.45 -28.99
N ALA A 36 24.53 -2.43 -28.45
CA ALA A 36 23.33 -1.67 -28.75
C ALA A 36 22.39 -1.72 -27.53
N GLY A 37 21.63 -0.65 -27.27
CA GLY A 37 20.63 -0.62 -26.20
C GLY A 37 20.59 0.66 -25.37
N ALA A 38 20.91 1.83 -25.96
CA ALA A 38 20.61 3.09 -25.30
C ALA A 38 19.10 3.33 -25.42
N SER A 39 18.37 3.31 -24.30
CA SER A 39 16.97 3.74 -24.27
C SER A 39 16.85 5.16 -24.83
N LYS A 40 15.69 5.53 -25.40
CA LYS A 40 15.43 6.91 -25.87
C LYS A 40 15.73 7.95 -24.78
N LEU A 41 15.63 7.57 -23.51
CA LEU A 41 15.99 8.36 -22.33
C LEU A 41 17.51 8.55 -22.19
N GLY A 42 18.33 7.52 -22.42
CA GLY A 42 19.79 7.61 -22.35
C GLY A 42 20.39 8.57 -23.40
N LEU A 43 19.83 8.58 -24.61
CA LEU A 43 20.22 9.55 -25.66
C LEU A 43 19.77 10.98 -25.33
N ALA A 44 18.60 11.16 -24.72
CA ALA A 44 18.11 12.47 -24.30
C ALA A 44 18.93 13.07 -23.15
N ILE A 45 19.29 12.25 -22.15
CA ILE A 45 20.15 12.64 -21.03
C ILE A 45 21.57 12.97 -21.51
N ALA A 46 22.15 12.14 -22.37
CA ALA A 46 23.49 12.39 -22.92
C ALA A 46 23.55 13.66 -23.79
N GLY A 47 22.49 13.93 -24.57
CA GLY A 47 22.34 15.16 -25.34
C GLY A 47 22.23 16.41 -24.46
N ALA A 48 21.41 16.34 -23.40
CA ALA A 48 21.23 17.43 -22.45
C ALA A 48 22.52 17.77 -21.67
N ILE A 49 23.30 16.75 -21.28
CA ILE A 49 24.58 16.93 -20.58
C ILE A 49 25.63 17.57 -21.49
N LYS A 50 25.71 17.17 -22.77
CA LYS A 50 26.61 17.81 -23.75
C LYS A 50 26.24 19.26 -24.04
N LEU A 51 24.95 19.58 -24.09
CA LEU A 51 24.49 20.95 -24.30
C LEU A 51 24.76 21.83 -23.06
N ALA A 52 24.55 21.28 -21.86
CA ALA A 52 24.81 21.99 -20.60
C ALA A 52 26.31 22.29 -20.38
N THR A 53 27.20 21.38 -20.80
CA THR A 53 28.66 21.55 -20.68
C THR A 53 29.23 22.55 -21.69
N ALA A 54 28.61 22.74 -22.85
CA ALA A 54 29.05 23.70 -23.85
C ALA A 54 28.59 25.14 -23.58
N VAL A 55 27.41 25.32 -22.98
CA VAL A 55 26.78 26.65 -22.83
C VAL A 55 27.02 27.26 -21.45
N ILE A 56 27.36 26.46 -20.45
CA ILE A 56 27.31 26.90 -19.05
C ILE A 56 28.55 26.42 -18.30
N GLY A 57 29.52 27.34 -18.10
CA GLY A 57 30.78 27.06 -17.42
C GLY A 57 30.63 26.33 -16.07
N VAL A 58 31.68 25.59 -15.71
CA VAL A 58 31.75 24.58 -14.62
C VAL A 58 31.11 25.02 -13.29
N GLY A 59 31.08 26.32 -12.97
CA GLY A 59 30.47 26.87 -11.75
C GLY A 59 28.93 26.86 -11.69
N LYS A 60 28.23 26.57 -12.78
CA LYS A 60 26.74 26.54 -12.85
C LYS A 60 26.16 25.12 -12.93
N LEU A 61 26.99 24.08 -12.90
CA LEU A 61 26.57 22.68 -12.77
C LEU A 61 25.93 22.39 -11.40
N THR A 62 26.11 23.27 -10.41
CA THR A 62 25.46 23.18 -9.09
C THR A 62 23.95 23.35 -9.15
N ILE A 63 23.41 24.06 -10.15
CA ILE A 63 21.96 24.24 -10.33
C ILE A 63 21.31 22.96 -10.85
N LEU A 64 22.04 22.13 -11.59
CA LEU A 64 21.48 20.95 -12.25
C LEU A 64 20.93 19.91 -11.25
N PRO A 65 21.62 19.57 -10.14
CA PRO A 65 21.02 18.76 -9.07
C PRO A 65 19.77 19.39 -8.45
N PHE A 66 19.75 20.71 -8.22
CA PHE A 66 18.57 21.39 -7.67
C PHE A 66 17.41 21.42 -8.68
N LEU A 67 17.70 21.59 -9.96
CA LEU A 67 16.69 21.55 -11.02
C LEU A 67 16.15 20.14 -11.21
N ILE A 68 17.00 19.10 -11.16
CA ILE A 68 16.58 17.71 -11.19
C ILE A 68 15.74 17.38 -9.95
N ALA A 69 16.18 17.81 -8.75
CA ALA A 69 15.41 17.64 -7.52
C ALA A 69 14.07 18.40 -7.57
N ALA A 70 14.03 19.61 -8.13
CA ALA A 70 12.80 20.38 -8.32
C ALA A 70 11.88 19.71 -9.35
N ILE A 71 12.40 19.24 -10.49
CA ILE A 71 11.62 18.51 -11.49
C ILE A 71 11.10 17.20 -10.89
N ALA A 72 11.92 16.47 -10.15
CA ALA A 72 11.51 15.25 -9.44
C ALA A 72 10.48 15.53 -8.34
N TYR A 73 10.57 16.67 -7.66
CA TYR A 73 9.58 17.08 -6.65
C TYR A 73 8.25 17.51 -7.29
N TYR A 74 8.29 18.34 -8.35
CA TYR A 74 7.10 18.82 -9.04
C TYR A 74 6.47 17.79 -9.98
N ASN A 75 7.22 16.76 -10.37
CA ASN A 75 6.74 15.63 -11.17
C ASN A 75 6.94 14.33 -10.40
N TYR A 76 6.81 14.35 -9.08
CA TYR A 76 6.99 13.18 -8.23
C TYR A 76 6.12 12.01 -8.71
N ASP A 77 4.88 12.30 -9.11
CA ASP A 77 3.95 11.34 -9.70
C ASP A 77 4.48 10.64 -10.98
N LEU A 78 5.40 11.25 -11.76
CA LEU A 78 6.01 10.60 -12.94
C LEU A 78 7.12 9.60 -12.58
N PHE A 79 7.71 9.75 -11.40
CA PHE A 79 8.81 8.92 -10.91
C PHE A 79 8.37 7.92 -9.84
N ASP A 80 7.15 8.05 -9.33
CA ASP A 80 6.54 7.09 -8.43
C ASP A 80 6.12 5.82 -9.20
N PRO A 81 6.72 4.65 -8.91
CA PRO A 81 6.28 3.39 -9.50
C PRO A 81 4.86 3.00 -9.07
N GLU A 82 4.31 3.60 -8.01
CA GLU A 82 2.93 3.44 -7.52
C GLU A 82 2.02 4.59 -8.00
N ASN A 83 2.24 5.03 -9.24
CA ASN A 83 1.60 6.21 -9.82
C ASN A 83 0.09 6.28 -9.57
N ARG A 84 -0.36 7.47 -9.15
CA ARG A 84 -1.76 7.75 -8.81
C ARG A 84 -2.65 7.54 -10.02
N PRO A 85 -3.83 6.92 -9.84
CA PRO A 85 -4.78 6.84 -10.93
C PRO A 85 -5.24 8.24 -11.36
N PHE A 86 -5.22 8.49 -12.67
CA PHE A 86 -5.57 9.79 -13.22
C PHE A 86 -7.09 9.96 -13.31
N ASN A 87 -7.54 11.18 -13.05
CA ASN A 87 -8.93 11.54 -13.30
C ASN A 87 -9.16 11.68 -14.81
N VAL A 88 -10.18 10.99 -15.32
CA VAL A 88 -10.64 11.21 -16.69
C VAL A 88 -11.55 12.45 -16.74
N GLN A 89 -11.30 13.32 -17.72
CA GLN A 89 -12.10 14.53 -17.94
C GLN A 89 -13.39 14.24 -18.72
N GLN A 90 -13.34 13.23 -19.59
CA GLN A 90 -14.48 12.75 -20.36
C GLN A 90 -14.69 11.27 -20.06
N VAL A 91 -15.92 10.91 -19.78
CA VAL A 91 -16.34 9.54 -19.48
C VAL A 91 -17.07 8.97 -20.68
N ASP A 92 -16.82 7.70 -20.95
CA ASP A 92 -17.52 6.96 -21.98
C ASP A 92 -18.99 6.80 -21.57
N LEU A 93 -19.88 6.67 -22.55
CA LEU A 93 -21.30 6.44 -22.30
C LEU A 93 -21.59 5.04 -21.72
N ALA A 94 -20.65 4.11 -21.85
CA ALA A 94 -20.80 2.72 -21.44
C ALA A 94 -19.48 2.13 -20.92
N TYR A 95 -19.61 1.31 -19.87
CA TYR A 95 -18.55 0.53 -19.24
C TYR A 95 -19.10 -0.86 -18.93
N ASP A 96 -18.24 -1.88 -18.90
CA ASP A 96 -18.63 -3.23 -18.52
C ASP A 96 -18.95 -3.31 -17.02
N PHE A 97 -18.19 -2.57 -16.20
CA PHE A 97 -18.41 -2.47 -14.77
C PHE A 97 -18.23 -1.03 -14.27
N ILE A 98 -19.12 -0.62 -13.37
CA ILE A 98 -19.04 0.63 -12.64
C ILE A 98 -18.92 0.31 -11.15
N ILE A 99 -17.80 0.71 -10.56
CA ILE A 99 -17.51 0.50 -9.14
C ILE A 99 -17.73 1.83 -8.42
N ILE A 100 -18.62 1.83 -7.43
CA ILE A 100 -18.94 3.00 -6.63
C ILE A 100 -18.20 2.91 -5.30
N GLY A 101 -17.21 3.77 -5.12
CA GLY A 101 -16.31 3.83 -3.99
C GLY A 101 -14.98 3.17 -4.28
N GLY A 102 -13.91 3.97 -4.39
CA GLY A 102 -12.52 3.54 -4.45
C GLY A 102 -11.93 3.27 -3.07
N GLY A 103 -12.70 2.63 -2.19
CA GLY A 103 -12.23 2.20 -0.87
C GLY A 103 -11.56 0.83 -0.90
N SER A 104 -11.24 0.28 0.27
CA SER A 104 -10.46 -0.96 0.41
C SER A 104 -10.98 -2.17 -0.38
N ALA A 105 -12.29 -2.34 -0.52
CA ALA A 105 -12.87 -3.40 -1.36
C ALA A 105 -13.00 -3.00 -2.84
N GLY A 106 -13.36 -1.74 -3.11
CA GLY A 106 -13.59 -1.25 -4.47
C GLY A 106 -12.31 -1.20 -5.29
N THR A 107 -11.18 -0.84 -4.69
CA THR A 107 -9.86 -0.87 -5.36
C THR A 107 -9.43 -2.30 -5.68
N VAL A 108 -9.72 -3.28 -4.82
CA VAL A 108 -9.47 -4.70 -5.08
C VAL A 108 -10.31 -5.18 -6.26
N LEU A 109 -11.60 -4.86 -6.29
CA LEU A 109 -12.46 -5.19 -7.43
C LEU A 109 -11.96 -4.56 -8.72
N ALA A 110 -11.63 -3.26 -8.70
CA ALA A 110 -11.13 -2.55 -9.86
C ALA A 110 -9.84 -3.18 -10.39
N SER A 111 -8.89 -3.47 -9.50
CA SER A 111 -7.64 -4.14 -9.82
C SER A 111 -7.88 -5.49 -10.49
N ARG A 112 -8.69 -6.36 -9.90
CA ARG A 112 -8.94 -7.71 -10.45
C ARG A 112 -9.73 -7.72 -11.76
N LEU A 113 -10.75 -6.88 -11.88
CA LEU A 113 -11.52 -6.79 -13.13
C LEU A 113 -10.68 -6.19 -14.27
N SER A 114 -9.78 -5.26 -13.96
CA SER A 114 -8.87 -4.65 -14.95
C SER A 114 -7.76 -5.57 -15.45
N GLU A 115 -7.53 -6.73 -14.81
CA GLU A 115 -6.61 -7.77 -15.32
C GLU A 115 -7.10 -8.35 -16.67
N ILE A 116 -8.40 -8.21 -16.96
CA ILE A 116 -9.00 -8.65 -18.22
C ILE A 116 -9.01 -7.46 -19.20
N PRO A 117 -8.16 -7.47 -20.24
CA PRO A 117 -7.84 -6.26 -21.00
C PRO A 117 -8.98 -5.73 -21.89
N HIS A 118 -10.01 -6.54 -22.13
CA HIS A 118 -11.16 -6.13 -22.94
C HIS A 118 -12.30 -5.52 -22.12
N TRP A 119 -12.26 -5.63 -20.79
CA TRP A 119 -13.26 -5.00 -19.92
C TRP A 119 -12.90 -3.55 -19.64
N LYS A 120 -13.87 -2.66 -19.82
CA LYS A 120 -13.80 -1.25 -19.45
C LYS A 120 -14.38 -1.06 -18.05
N ILE A 121 -13.53 -0.65 -17.12
CA ILE A 121 -13.90 -0.46 -15.71
C ILE A 121 -13.89 1.03 -15.38
N LEU A 122 -14.99 1.50 -14.78
CA LEU A 122 -15.11 2.85 -14.24
C LEU A 122 -15.10 2.81 -12.71
N LEU A 123 -14.18 3.54 -12.08
CA LEU A 123 -14.13 3.70 -10.63
C LEU A 123 -14.56 5.12 -10.22
N LEU A 124 -15.60 5.19 -9.39
CA LEU A 124 -16.12 6.44 -8.85
C LEU A 124 -15.72 6.59 -7.39
N GLU A 125 -14.86 7.57 -7.10
CA GLU A 125 -14.49 7.93 -5.73
C GLU A 125 -14.87 9.39 -5.47
N ALA A 126 -15.46 9.63 -4.30
CA ALA A 126 -15.92 10.95 -3.87
C ALA A 126 -14.80 11.77 -3.19
N GLY A 127 -13.78 11.10 -2.69
CA GLY A 127 -12.56 11.68 -2.16
C GLY A 127 -11.54 12.10 -3.21
N GLY A 128 -10.47 12.71 -2.73
CA GLY A 128 -9.26 12.99 -3.52
C GLY A 128 -8.24 11.87 -3.38
N HIS A 129 -6.99 12.18 -3.74
CA HIS A 129 -5.83 11.32 -3.54
C HIS A 129 -5.31 11.36 -2.10
N GLU A 130 -4.52 10.35 -1.74
CA GLU A 130 -3.72 10.38 -0.52
C GLU A 130 -2.72 11.56 -0.52
N THR A 131 -2.19 11.86 0.66
CA THR A 131 -1.13 12.87 0.83
C THR A 131 0.01 12.27 1.63
N GLU A 132 1.17 12.91 1.61
CA GLU A 132 2.34 12.49 2.39
C GLU A 132 2.06 12.28 3.89
N ILE A 133 1.04 12.95 4.45
CA ILE A 133 0.64 12.79 5.85
C ILE A 133 0.01 11.42 6.09
N SER A 134 -0.74 10.88 5.13
CA SER A 134 -1.37 9.58 5.27
C SER A 134 -0.40 8.41 5.13
N ASP A 135 0.77 8.64 4.56
CA ASP A 135 1.79 7.59 4.41
C ASP A 135 2.57 7.36 5.71
N VAL A 136 2.52 8.32 6.65
CA VAL A 136 3.14 8.20 7.97
C VAL A 136 2.12 7.61 8.95
N PRO A 137 2.27 6.36 9.39
CA PRO A 137 1.19 5.67 10.10
C PRO A 137 0.85 6.26 11.47
N LEU A 138 1.87 6.80 12.15
CA LEU A 138 1.71 7.50 13.43
C LEU A 138 0.78 8.72 13.31
N LEU A 139 0.64 9.28 12.10
CA LEU A 139 -0.18 10.46 11.84
C LEU A 139 -1.64 10.12 11.48
N SER A 140 -2.02 8.85 11.41
CA SER A 140 -3.40 8.40 11.11
C SER A 140 -4.46 9.11 11.98
N LEU A 141 -4.17 9.31 13.27
CA LEU A 141 -5.08 10.01 14.19
C LEU A 141 -5.33 11.49 13.83
N TYR A 142 -4.39 12.15 13.15
CA TYR A 142 -4.57 13.52 12.66
C TYR A 142 -5.47 13.59 11.44
N LEU A 143 -5.64 12.48 10.71
CA LEU A 143 -6.55 12.41 9.56
C LEU A 143 -8.02 12.39 9.99
N HIS A 144 -8.30 12.00 11.24
CA HIS A 144 -9.64 12.05 11.78
C HIS A 144 -10.17 13.50 11.77
N LYS A 145 -11.41 13.68 11.30
CA LYS A 145 -12.04 15.00 11.11
C LYS A 145 -11.34 15.91 10.10
N SER A 146 -10.36 15.42 9.33
CA SER A 146 -9.71 16.17 8.24
C SER A 146 -10.58 16.20 6.97
N LYS A 147 -10.08 16.69 5.84
CA LYS A 147 -10.80 16.63 4.56
C LYS A 147 -10.94 15.19 4.02
N MET A 148 -10.09 14.28 4.46
CA MET A 148 -10.10 12.86 4.09
C MET A 148 -11.06 12.02 4.93
N ASP A 149 -11.77 12.61 5.88
CA ASP A 149 -12.77 11.93 6.70
C ASP A 149 -14.17 12.42 6.33
N TRP A 150 -15.11 11.50 6.16
CA TRP A 150 -16.54 11.79 6.01
C TRP A 150 -17.15 12.43 7.27
N LYS A 151 -16.53 12.23 8.43
CA LYS A 151 -16.92 12.80 9.74
C LYS A 151 -18.33 12.40 10.17
N TYR A 152 -18.73 11.16 9.87
CA TYR A 152 -20.03 10.70 10.29
C TYR A 152 -20.16 10.75 11.82
N ARG A 153 -21.38 10.99 12.26
CA ARG A 153 -21.75 10.98 13.66
C ARG A 153 -23.02 10.18 13.84
N THR A 154 -23.03 9.29 14.82
CA THR A 154 -24.22 8.51 15.16
C THR A 154 -25.36 9.42 15.61
N GLN A 155 -26.61 8.93 15.62
CA GLN A 155 -27.64 9.59 16.42
C GLN A 155 -27.28 9.47 17.92
N PRO A 156 -27.73 10.42 18.76
CA PRO A 156 -27.57 10.29 20.20
C PRO A 156 -28.26 9.01 20.70
N GLN A 157 -27.60 8.29 21.61
CA GLN A 157 -28.18 7.12 22.27
C GLN A 157 -28.13 7.30 23.79
N PRO A 158 -29.01 6.66 24.56
CA PRO A 158 -29.02 6.79 26.02
C PRO A 158 -27.87 6.04 26.72
N THR A 159 -27.32 5.00 26.07
CA THR A 159 -26.35 4.07 26.69
C THR A 159 -24.94 4.17 26.14
N ALA A 160 -24.74 4.85 25.00
CA ALA A 160 -23.44 4.96 24.33
C ALA A 160 -22.98 6.41 24.24
N CYS A 161 -21.65 6.62 24.21
CA CYS A 161 -21.03 7.92 23.94
C CYS A 161 -21.54 9.10 24.81
N GLN A 162 -21.94 8.83 26.06
CA GLN A 162 -22.51 9.85 26.97
C GLN A 162 -21.54 11.00 27.27
N ALA A 163 -20.24 10.73 27.27
CA ALA A 163 -19.19 11.72 27.49
C ALA A 163 -18.72 12.43 26.20
N MET A 164 -19.28 12.09 25.03
CA MET A 164 -18.95 12.74 23.76
C MET A 164 -19.79 14.00 23.56
N LYS A 165 -19.28 14.94 22.77
CA LYS A 165 -20.03 16.15 22.38
C LYS A 165 -21.37 15.76 21.75
N ASP A 166 -22.44 16.39 22.22
CA ASP A 166 -23.83 16.14 21.81
C ASP A 166 -24.31 14.68 22.05
N LYS A 167 -23.59 13.89 22.86
CA LYS A 167 -23.82 12.45 23.08
C LYS A 167 -23.75 11.60 21.81
N ARG A 168 -22.94 12.02 20.83
CA ARG A 168 -22.81 11.36 19.52
C ARG A 168 -21.41 10.78 19.35
N CYS A 169 -21.33 9.52 18.92
CA CYS A 169 -20.06 8.89 18.62
C CYS A 169 -19.47 9.45 17.32
N CYS A 170 -18.16 9.62 17.27
CA CYS A 170 -17.45 9.91 16.01
C CYS A 170 -17.25 8.61 15.24
N TRP A 171 -17.70 8.57 13.99
CA TRP A 171 -17.57 7.42 13.09
C TRP A 171 -16.74 7.83 11.87
N THR A 172 -15.43 7.80 12.05
CA THR A 172 -14.47 8.14 10.99
C THR A 172 -14.62 7.16 9.82
N ARG A 173 -14.75 7.69 8.61
CA ARG A 173 -14.73 6.89 7.36
C ARG A 173 -13.91 7.63 6.32
N GLY A 174 -13.05 6.90 5.60
CA GLY A 174 -12.18 7.50 4.60
C GLY A 174 -12.97 8.03 3.40
N LYS A 175 -12.71 9.30 3.07
CA LYS A 175 -13.15 10.01 1.87
C LYS A 175 -11.92 10.36 1.04
N VAL A 176 -11.28 9.34 0.53
CA VAL A 176 -10.01 9.38 -0.21
C VAL A 176 -9.92 8.10 -1.02
N LEU A 177 -9.18 8.09 -2.12
CA LEU A 177 -8.83 6.85 -2.81
C LEU A 177 -8.10 5.91 -1.84
N GLY A 178 -8.43 4.62 -1.83
CA GLY A 178 -8.10 3.66 -0.77
C GLY A 178 -9.12 3.65 0.38
N GLY A 179 -9.87 4.73 0.60
CA GLY A 179 -10.95 4.82 1.57
C GLY A 179 -10.44 4.70 3.01
N SER A 180 -11.12 3.91 3.83
CA SER A 180 -10.78 3.78 5.25
C SER A 180 -9.43 3.11 5.52
N SER A 181 -8.82 2.39 4.57
CA SER A 181 -7.47 1.83 4.77
C SER A 181 -6.39 2.91 4.85
N VAL A 182 -6.63 4.10 4.27
CA VAL A 182 -5.70 5.24 4.36
C VAL A 182 -5.72 5.89 5.75
N LEU A 183 -6.84 5.79 6.46
CA LEU A 183 -7.02 6.38 7.80
C LEU A 183 -6.79 5.35 8.92
N ASN A 184 -6.51 4.09 8.58
CA ASN A 184 -6.38 3.03 9.58
C ASN A 184 -5.03 3.11 10.31
N THR A 185 -4.86 2.25 11.32
CA THR A 185 -3.60 2.12 12.08
C THR A 185 -2.76 0.94 11.62
N MET A 186 -2.96 0.51 10.37
CA MET A 186 -2.29 -0.60 9.68
C MET A 186 -2.34 -1.99 10.34
N LEU A 187 -3.21 -2.21 11.32
CA LEU A 187 -3.27 -3.49 12.02
C LEU A 187 -3.81 -4.58 11.08
N TYR A 188 -3.07 -5.68 10.88
CA TYR A 188 -3.49 -6.82 10.05
C TYR A 188 -3.92 -8.01 10.92
N ILE A 189 -5.23 -8.16 11.06
CA ILE A 189 -5.86 -9.29 11.76
C ILE A 189 -7.05 -9.77 10.92
N ARG A 190 -7.21 -11.08 10.80
CA ARG A 190 -8.33 -11.74 10.10
C ARG A 190 -9.51 -11.97 11.05
N GLY A 191 -10.67 -12.25 10.48
CA GLY A 191 -11.84 -12.70 11.26
C GLY A 191 -11.60 -14.08 11.88
N ASN A 192 -12.40 -14.43 12.89
CA ASN A 192 -12.35 -15.77 13.47
C ASN A 192 -12.94 -16.79 12.49
N LYS A 193 -12.37 -18.00 12.42
CA LYS A 193 -12.89 -19.10 11.60
C LYS A 193 -14.39 -19.33 11.82
N ARG A 194 -14.83 -19.30 13.08
CA ARG A 194 -16.22 -19.49 13.47
C ARG A 194 -17.17 -18.46 12.86
N ASP A 195 -16.72 -17.22 12.68
CA ASP A 195 -17.56 -16.15 12.12
C ASP A 195 -17.93 -16.47 10.66
N PHE A 196 -16.99 -17.00 9.89
CA PHE A 196 -17.19 -17.36 8.49
C PHE A 196 -17.98 -18.66 8.33
N ASP A 197 -17.67 -19.66 9.15
CA ASP A 197 -18.46 -20.91 9.17
C ASP A 197 -19.93 -20.62 9.53
N GLN A 198 -20.18 -19.69 10.47
CA GLN A 198 -21.55 -19.20 10.74
C GLN A 198 -22.21 -18.51 9.55
N TRP A 199 -21.46 -17.77 8.73
CA TRP A 199 -22.03 -17.17 7.51
C TRP A 199 -22.47 -18.24 6.52
N ALA A 200 -21.68 -19.32 6.36
CA ALA A 200 -22.08 -20.47 5.55
C ALA A 200 -23.33 -21.15 6.12
N ASP A 201 -23.39 -21.35 7.44
CA ASP A 201 -24.55 -21.95 8.13
C ASP A 201 -25.84 -21.11 7.99
N PHE A 202 -25.72 -19.78 7.84
CA PHE A 202 -26.84 -18.89 7.52
C PHE A 202 -27.34 -19.01 6.07
N GLY A 203 -26.83 -19.97 5.30
CA GLY A 203 -27.28 -20.25 3.93
C GLY A 203 -26.49 -19.49 2.87
N ASN A 204 -25.26 -19.05 3.17
CA ASN A 204 -24.37 -18.39 2.21
C ASN A 204 -23.26 -19.36 1.76
N PRO A 205 -23.53 -20.28 0.81
CA PRO A 205 -22.53 -21.25 0.37
C PRO A 205 -21.30 -20.54 -0.22
N GLY A 206 -20.11 -21.10 0.02
CA GLY A 206 -18.84 -20.52 -0.41
C GLY A 206 -18.25 -19.46 0.52
N TRP A 207 -18.88 -19.20 1.68
CA TRP A 207 -18.41 -18.26 2.70
C TRP A 207 -17.86 -18.92 3.96
N SER A 208 -17.66 -20.25 3.96
CA SER A 208 -16.99 -20.93 5.08
C SER A 208 -15.54 -20.47 5.17
N TYR A 209 -14.90 -20.68 6.33
CA TYR A 209 -13.50 -20.28 6.48
C TYR A 209 -12.57 -20.99 5.48
N GLU A 210 -12.84 -22.27 5.19
CA GLU A 210 -12.03 -23.03 4.24
C GLU A 210 -12.22 -22.51 2.80
N ASP A 211 -13.40 -22.01 2.44
CA ASP A 211 -13.67 -21.44 1.11
C ASP A 211 -12.95 -20.10 0.90
N ILE A 212 -12.88 -19.26 1.94
CA ILE A 212 -12.28 -17.92 1.86
C ILE A 212 -10.77 -17.90 2.12
N LEU A 213 -10.23 -18.88 2.84
CA LEU A 213 -8.79 -18.94 3.20
C LEU A 213 -7.86 -18.83 1.98
N PRO A 214 -8.15 -19.45 0.82
CA PRO A 214 -7.38 -19.23 -0.40
C PRO A 214 -7.33 -17.76 -0.84
N TYR A 215 -8.38 -16.98 -0.62
CA TYR A 215 -8.42 -15.56 -0.99
C TYR A 215 -7.62 -14.68 -0.04
N PHE A 216 -7.62 -14.99 1.27
CA PHE A 216 -6.71 -14.34 2.22
C PHE A 216 -5.24 -14.59 1.84
N ARG A 217 -4.90 -15.82 1.47
CA ARG A 217 -3.55 -16.17 1.00
C ARG A 217 -3.21 -15.55 -0.34
N LYS A 218 -4.19 -15.41 -1.24
CA LYS A 218 -3.97 -14.79 -2.56
C LYS A 218 -3.64 -13.30 -2.45
N SER A 219 -4.23 -12.58 -1.49
CA SER A 219 -3.96 -11.16 -1.30
C SER A 219 -2.66 -10.90 -0.53
N GLU A 220 -2.32 -11.75 0.43
CA GLU A 220 -1.19 -11.58 1.35
C GLU A 220 0.19 -11.79 0.70
N ASP A 221 1.11 -10.90 1.03
CA ASP A 221 2.55 -11.06 0.86
C ASP A 221 3.24 -11.04 2.22
N GLN A 222 3.32 -12.22 2.84
CA GLN A 222 3.88 -12.41 4.18
C GLN A 222 5.41 -12.30 4.14
N ARG A 223 5.96 -11.24 4.75
CA ARG A 223 7.42 -11.00 4.77
C ARG A 223 8.13 -11.67 5.94
N ASN A 224 7.40 -12.06 6.98
CA ASN A 224 7.99 -12.74 8.13
C ASN A 224 8.37 -14.20 7.77
N PRO A 225 9.67 -14.57 7.72
CA PRO A 225 10.07 -15.89 7.22
C PRO A 225 9.57 -17.05 8.09
N TYR A 226 9.32 -16.82 9.38
CA TYR A 226 8.84 -17.86 10.30
C TYR A 226 7.36 -18.21 10.05
N LEU A 227 6.52 -17.22 9.71
CA LEU A 227 5.11 -17.43 9.34
C LEU A 227 4.95 -17.86 7.88
N ALA A 228 5.75 -17.31 6.97
CA ALA A 228 5.71 -17.63 5.54
C ALA A 228 5.99 -19.12 5.23
N ARG A 229 6.55 -19.88 6.18
CA ARG A 229 6.71 -21.34 6.12
C ARG A 229 5.38 -22.08 6.23
N ASN A 230 4.43 -21.56 6.99
CA ASN A 230 3.11 -22.14 7.14
C ASN A 230 2.24 -21.79 5.93
N LYS A 231 2.43 -22.54 4.85
CA LYS A 231 1.71 -22.34 3.59
C LYS A 231 0.22 -22.63 3.69
N ARG A 232 -0.28 -23.26 4.77
CA ARG A 232 -1.72 -23.46 4.96
C ARG A 232 -2.42 -22.13 5.23
N TYR A 233 -1.84 -21.27 6.07
CA TYR A 233 -2.48 -20.03 6.51
C TYR A 233 -1.91 -18.79 5.81
N HIS A 234 -0.66 -18.82 5.34
CA HIS A 234 -0.03 -17.63 4.75
C HIS A 234 0.24 -17.73 3.26
N GLY A 235 0.09 -16.58 2.60
CA GLY A 235 0.48 -16.30 1.23
C GLY A 235 1.79 -15.52 1.13
N THR A 236 2.49 -15.66 0.00
CA THR A 236 3.67 -14.87 -0.35
C THR A 236 3.57 -14.46 -1.80
N GLY A 237 3.94 -13.22 -2.13
CA GLY A 237 3.85 -12.67 -3.49
C GLY A 237 2.50 -12.04 -3.86
N GLY A 238 1.58 -11.89 -2.90
CA GLY A 238 0.37 -11.09 -3.06
C GLY A 238 0.66 -9.59 -3.20
N LEU A 239 -0.39 -8.80 -3.39
CA LEU A 239 -0.26 -7.33 -3.49
C LEU A 239 -0.25 -6.64 -2.11
N TRP A 240 -0.71 -7.34 -1.08
CA TRP A 240 -0.86 -6.79 0.27
C TRP A 240 0.29 -7.22 1.16
N THR A 241 1.30 -6.35 1.31
CA THR A 241 2.48 -6.63 2.14
C THR A 241 2.08 -6.69 3.61
N VAL A 242 2.44 -7.78 4.29
CA VAL A 242 2.19 -7.99 5.72
C VAL A 242 3.50 -8.38 6.40
N GLN A 243 3.84 -7.67 7.48
CA GLN A 243 5.05 -7.92 8.24
C GLN A 243 4.94 -7.45 9.69
N ASP A 244 5.87 -7.86 10.54
CA ASP A 244 5.93 -7.38 11.91
C ASP A 244 6.46 -5.94 11.96
N ALA A 245 6.12 -5.21 13.03
CA ALA A 245 6.71 -3.91 13.25
C ALA A 245 8.25 -4.05 13.41
N PRO A 246 9.05 -3.20 12.74
CA PRO A 246 10.51 -3.28 12.82
C PRO A 246 11.04 -2.93 14.22
N TYR A 247 10.23 -2.23 15.02
CA TYR A 247 10.56 -1.85 16.38
C TYR A 247 9.40 -2.20 17.32
N ASN A 248 9.73 -2.96 18.36
CA ASN A 248 8.84 -3.25 19.48
C ASN A 248 9.42 -2.64 20.76
N THR A 249 8.57 -1.99 21.56
CA THR A 249 8.98 -1.49 22.87
C THR A 249 9.16 -2.68 23.83
N PRO A 250 9.92 -2.51 24.94
CA PRO A 250 10.06 -3.55 25.96
C PRO A 250 8.73 -4.03 26.57
N ILE A 251 7.66 -3.23 26.46
CA ILE A 251 6.31 -3.59 26.91
C ILE A 251 5.73 -4.74 26.09
N GLY A 252 6.06 -4.84 24.79
CA GLY A 252 5.53 -5.90 23.91
C GLY A 252 5.87 -7.31 24.41
N PRO A 253 7.17 -7.67 24.55
CA PRO A 253 7.57 -8.94 25.12
C PRO A 253 7.06 -9.18 26.54
N ALA A 254 7.06 -8.14 27.40
CA ALA A 254 6.55 -8.24 28.76
C ALA A 254 5.04 -8.58 28.79
N PHE A 255 4.26 -8.05 27.84
CA PHE A 255 2.84 -8.36 27.71
C PHE A 255 2.60 -9.81 27.26
N LEU A 256 3.43 -10.34 26.36
CA LEU A 256 3.36 -11.75 25.96
C LEU A 256 3.71 -12.68 27.12
N GLN A 257 4.77 -12.38 27.86
CA GLN A 257 5.17 -13.15 29.04
C GLN A 257 4.06 -13.20 30.10
N ALA A 258 3.39 -12.07 30.35
CA ALA A 258 2.24 -12.04 31.25
C ALA A 258 1.10 -12.95 30.77
N GLY A 259 0.88 -13.04 29.45
CA GLY A 259 -0.07 -13.99 28.85
C GLY A 259 0.30 -15.45 29.12
N GLU A 260 1.58 -15.80 28.98
CA GLU A 260 2.10 -17.14 29.32
C GLU A 260 1.95 -17.46 30.80
N GLU A 261 2.25 -16.51 31.70
CA GLU A 261 2.06 -16.67 33.15
C GLU A 261 0.58 -16.87 33.54
N MET A 262 -0.34 -16.32 32.75
CA MET A 262 -1.78 -16.57 32.87
C MET A 262 -2.24 -17.90 32.25
N GLY A 263 -1.33 -18.67 31.65
CA GLY A 263 -1.60 -19.97 31.03
C GLY A 263 -2.09 -19.91 29.59
N TYR A 264 -1.87 -18.80 28.87
CA TYR A 264 -2.19 -18.69 27.44
C TYR A 264 -0.97 -18.94 26.57
N ASP A 265 -1.20 -19.55 25.41
CA ASP A 265 -0.15 -19.76 24.41
C ASP A 265 0.21 -18.48 23.66
N ILE A 266 1.48 -18.37 23.25
CA ILE A 266 1.91 -17.40 22.24
C ILE A 266 1.64 -17.98 20.85
N VAL A 267 0.76 -17.34 20.09
CA VAL A 267 0.23 -17.84 18.82
C VAL A 267 0.36 -16.82 17.70
N ASP A 268 0.30 -17.33 16.47
CA ASP A 268 -0.05 -16.52 15.31
C ASP A 268 -1.58 -16.34 15.25
N VAL A 269 -2.03 -15.12 15.51
CA VAL A 269 -3.46 -14.76 15.54
C VAL A 269 -4.19 -14.96 14.20
N ASN A 270 -3.44 -15.07 13.10
CA ASN A 270 -3.96 -15.31 11.75
C ASN A 270 -3.82 -16.78 11.28
N GLY A 271 -3.31 -17.64 12.17
CA GLY A 271 -3.02 -19.05 11.92
C GLY A 271 -4.12 -20.01 12.38
N GLU A 272 -3.72 -21.23 12.76
CA GLU A 272 -4.63 -22.30 13.16
C GLU A 272 -5.35 -22.01 14.48
N GLN A 273 -4.61 -21.57 15.49
CA GLN A 273 -5.13 -21.20 16.80
C GLN A 273 -5.22 -19.69 16.91
N GLN A 274 -6.44 -19.17 16.97
CA GLN A 274 -6.70 -17.73 17.06
C GLN A 274 -6.90 -17.23 18.50
N THR A 275 -6.87 -18.13 19.48
CA THR A 275 -6.98 -17.82 20.91
C THR A 275 -5.61 -17.92 21.56
N GLY A 276 -5.08 -16.79 22.02
CA GLY A 276 -3.77 -16.69 22.66
C GLY A 276 -3.25 -15.25 22.60
N PHE A 277 -1.97 -15.10 22.90
CA PHE A 277 -1.25 -13.82 22.80
C PHE A 277 -0.31 -13.86 21.61
N GLY A 278 -0.03 -12.72 20.99
CA GLY A 278 0.90 -12.68 19.86
C GLY A 278 1.28 -11.26 19.51
N PHE A 279 2.39 -11.10 18.79
CA PHE A 279 2.69 -9.83 18.17
C PHE A 279 1.72 -9.59 17.02
N TYR A 280 1.27 -8.34 16.90
CA TYR A 280 0.47 -7.95 15.77
C TYR A 280 1.33 -7.73 14.54
N GLN A 281 0.77 -8.13 13.40
CA GLN A 281 1.31 -7.85 12.09
C GLN A 281 0.68 -6.58 11.54
N PHE A 282 1.41 -5.92 10.64
CA PHE A 282 0.98 -4.66 10.05
C PHE A 282 1.03 -4.71 8.52
N ASN A 283 0.10 -4.00 7.87
CA ASN A 283 0.12 -3.81 6.43
C ASN A 283 1.02 -2.63 6.04
N MET A 284 2.34 -2.84 6.12
CA MET A 284 3.34 -1.83 5.80
C MET A 284 4.36 -2.38 4.81
N ARG A 285 4.82 -1.51 3.92
CA ARG A 285 5.89 -1.78 2.97
C ARG A 285 7.04 -0.81 3.29
N LEU A 286 8.11 -1.34 3.89
CA LEU A 286 9.31 -0.58 4.25
C LEU A 286 10.42 -0.79 3.21
#